data_AF-A0A956TGX9-F1
#
_entry.id   AF-A0A956TGX9-F1
#
_cell.length_a   1.000
_cell.length_b   1.000
_cell.length_c   1.000
_cell.angle_alpha   90.00
_cell.angle_beta   90.00
_cell.angle_gamma   90.00
#
_symmetry.space_group_name_H-M   'P 1'
#
loop_
_entity.id
_entity.type
_entity.pdbx_description
1 polymer ?
#
loop_
_entity_poly.entity_id
_entity_poly.type
_entity_poly.pdbx_seq_one_letter_code
_entity_poly.pdbx_strand_id
1 'polypeptide(L)'
;DPEMSRFFMTIPEAVALVLQAGSMARGGEIYVLDMGKPVRIVDLARNLIRLSGYEPERDIEIRFIGVRQGEKMHEELTNVGEDVEATEAAKIQRVTSPPPEGEWPGEKFAQMRQACTQADDQSSLELLAQLVKNFHPQHEGRLSQI
;
A
#
# COMPACT_ATOMS: atom_id res chain seq x y z
N ASP A 1 -6.46 14.27 5.35
CA ASP A 1 -7.37 14.82 4.33
C ASP A 1 -8.75 14.15 4.44
N PRO A 2 -9.87 14.87 4.26
CA PRO A 2 -11.23 14.31 4.33
C PRO A 2 -11.54 13.21 3.30
N GLU A 3 -10.84 13.17 2.17
CA GLU A 3 -11.09 12.23 1.07
C GLU A 3 -10.28 10.93 1.19
N MET A 4 -9.32 10.85 2.13
CA MET A 4 -8.45 9.70 2.30
C MET A 4 -9.25 8.41 2.53
N SER A 5 -8.89 7.35 1.80
CA SER A 5 -9.55 6.05 1.88
C SER A 5 -8.58 4.89 2.03
N ARG A 6 -9.00 3.83 2.71
CA ARG A 6 -8.24 2.59 2.88
C ARG A 6 -9.12 1.36 2.67
N PHE A 7 -8.50 0.28 2.24
CA PHE A 7 -9.10 -1.03 2.24
C PHE A 7 -9.02 -1.65 3.63
N PHE A 8 -10.06 -2.39 4.02
CA PHE A 8 -10.11 -3.10 5.29
C PHE A 8 -10.60 -4.51 5.05
N MET A 9 -10.00 -5.44 5.78
CA MET A 9 -10.40 -6.83 5.84
C MET A 9 -10.13 -7.32 7.26
N THR A 10 -10.94 -8.25 7.74
CA THR A 10 -10.67 -8.84 9.06
C THR A 10 -9.42 -9.74 8.98
N ILE A 11 -8.68 -9.84 10.08
CA ILE A 11 -7.48 -10.70 10.14
C ILE A 11 -7.81 -12.16 9.76
N PRO A 12 -8.86 -12.80 10.32
CA PRO A 12 -9.17 -14.19 9.98
C PRO A 12 -9.51 -14.37 8.49
N GLU A 13 -10.19 -13.40 7.88
CA GLU A 13 -10.51 -13.42 6.46
C GLU A 13 -9.25 -13.29 5.59
N ALA A 14 -8.38 -12.32 5.89
CA ALA A 14 -7.13 -12.13 5.15
C ALA A 14 -6.24 -13.37 5.24
N VAL A 15 -6.08 -13.93 6.45
CA VAL A 15 -5.26 -15.14 6.66
C VAL A 15 -5.85 -16.34 5.91
N ALA A 16 -7.18 -16.53 5.94
CA ALA A 16 -7.81 -17.63 5.21
C ALA A 16 -7.58 -17.52 3.69
N LEU A 17 -7.68 -16.31 3.13
CA LEU A 17 -7.42 -16.07 1.71
C LEU A 17 -5.94 -16.27 1.35
N VAL A 18 -5.01 -15.84 2.21
CA VAL A 18 -3.57 -16.09 2.01
C VAL A 18 -3.24 -17.58 2.00
N LEU A 19 -3.82 -18.36 2.93
CA LEU A 19 -3.63 -19.82 2.96
C LEU A 19 -4.21 -20.49 1.72
N GLN A 20 -5.38 -20.03 1.25
CA GLN A 20 -6.01 -20.52 0.02
C GLN A 20 -5.19 -20.16 -1.23
N ALA A 21 -4.64 -18.95 -1.31
CA ALA A 21 -3.73 -18.56 -2.39
C ALA A 21 -2.46 -19.44 -2.39
N GLY A 22 -1.93 -19.73 -1.20
CA GLY A 22 -0.78 -20.63 -1.04
C GLY A 22 -1.05 -22.06 -1.48
N SER A 23 -2.27 -22.58 -1.28
CA SER A 23 -2.61 -23.96 -1.68
C SER A 23 -2.85 -24.12 -3.19
N MET A 24 -3.17 -23.05 -3.91
CA MET A 24 -3.35 -23.06 -5.38
C MET A 24 -2.07 -22.72 -6.15
N ALA A 25 -1.07 -22.13 -5.50
CA ALA A 25 0.15 -21.65 -6.14
C ALA A 25 0.99 -22.79 -6.74
N ARG A 26 1.54 -22.57 -7.94
CA ARG A 26 2.47 -23.51 -8.61
C ARG A 26 3.90 -22.98 -8.65
N GLY A 27 4.12 -21.74 -8.22
CA GLY A 27 5.41 -21.09 -8.10
C GLY A 27 5.52 -19.89 -9.03
N GLY A 28 5.86 -18.73 -8.47
CA GLY A 28 6.10 -17.49 -9.23
C GLY A 28 4.85 -16.66 -9.52
N GLU A 29 3.66 -17.09 -9.11
CA GLU A 29 2.46 -16.27 -9.23
C GLU A 29 2.40 -15.17 -8.18
N ILE A 30 1.86 -14.02 -8.58
CA ILE A 30 1.52 -12.91 -7.69
C ILE A 30 0.00 -12.90 -7.55
N TYR A 31 -0.49 -12.85 -6.32
CA TYR A 31 -1.93 -12.78 -6.03
C TYR A 31 -2.28 -11.47 -5.34
N VAL A 32 -3.43 -10.93 -5.71
CA VAL A 32 -4.07 -9.79 -5.05
C VAL A 32 -5.42 -10.24 -4.52
N LEU A 33 -5.73 -9.80 -3.30
CA LEU A 33 -6.99 -10.12 -2.65
C LEU A 33 -8.04 -9.07 -3.03
N ASP A 34 -9.27 -9.52 -3.28
CA ASP A 34 -10.41 -8.62 -3.39
C ASP A 34 -10.72 -8.06 -1.99
N MET A 35 -10.37 -6.80 -1.79
CA MET A 35 -10.57 -6.07 -0.54
C MET A 35 -11.95 -5.42 -0.44
N GLY A 36 -12.82 -5.60 -1.43
CA GLY A 36 -14.11 -4.93 -1.51
C GLY A 36 -13.98 -3.43 -1.78
N LYS A 37 -14.88 -2.63 -1.19
CA LYS A 37 -14.91 -1.18 -1.40
C LYS A 37 -13.98 -0.48 -0.42
N PRO A 38 -13.19 0.51 -0.86
CA PRO A 38 -12.39 1.31 0.05
C PRO A 38 -13.31 2.14 0.97
N VAL A 39 -12.90 2.31 2.22
CA VAL A 39 -13.63 3.06 3.24
C VAL A 39 -12.91 4.38 3.48
N ARG A 40 -13.66 5.50 3.49
CA ARG A 40 -13.11 6.80 3.87
C ARG A 40 -12.75 6.83 5.35
N ILE A 41 -11.57 7.31 5.68
CA ILE A 41 -11.07 7.35 7.05
C ILE A 41 -11.93 8.27 7.93
N VAL A 42 -12.44 9.37 7.39
CA VAL A 42 -13.36 10.27 8.11
C VAL A 42 -14.67 9.56 8.51
N ASP A 43 -15.21 8.70 7.64
CA ASP A 43 -16.44 7.98 7.93
C ASP A 43 -16.20 6.90 8.99
N LEU A 44 -15.05 6.23 8.92
CA LEU A 44 -14.62 5.29 9.95
C LEU A 44 -14.51 5.98 11.32
N ALA A 45 -13.83 7.12 11.41
CA ALA A 45 -13.68 7.88 12.65
C ALA A 45 -15.04 8.30 13.23
N ARG A 46 -15.94 8.84 12.40
CA ARG A 46 -17.30 9.20 12.82
C ARG A 46 -18.10 8.00 13.32
N ASN A 47 -17.96 6.85 12.67
CA ASN A 47 -18.65 5.63 13.08
C ASN A 47 -18.12 5.11 14.42
N LEU A 48 -16.81 5.15 14.65
CA LEU A 48 -16.21 4.78 15.94
C LEU A 48 -16.72 5.67 17.07
N ILE A 49 -16.77 6.99 16.88
CA ILE A 49 -17.32 7.94 17.86
C ILE A 49 -18.77 7.58 18.22
N ARG A 50 -19.62 7.32 17.22
CA ARG A 50 -21.02 6.92 17.43
C ARG A 50 -21.15 5.59 18.15
N LEU A 51 -20.35 4.60 17.77
CA LEU A 51 -20.33 3.27 18.42
C LEU A 51 -19.89 3.36 19.88
N SER A 52 -19.08 4.37 20.24
CA SER A 52 -18.72 4.67 21.62
C SER A 52 -19.79 5.46 22.39
N GLY A 53 -20.94 5.77 21.78
CA GLY A 53 -22.05 6.47 22.44
C GLY A 53 -21.98 8.00 22.40
N TYR A 54 -21.11 8.58 21.57
CA TYR A 54 -20.90 10.02 21.43
C TYR A 54 -21.38 10.57 20.08
N GLU A 55 -21.66 11.86 20.00
CA GLU A 55 -21.99 12.56 18.76
C GLU A 55 -20.76 13.23 18.14
N PRO A 56 -20.37 12.87 16.90
CA PRO A 56 -19.25 13.51 16.21
C PRO A 56 -19.46 15.03 16.07
N GLU A 57 -18.38 15.79 16.15
CA GLU A 57 -18.34 17.27 16.07
C GLU A 57 -19.02 18.00 17.25
N ARG A 58 -19.82 17.31 18.08
CA ARG A 58 -20.39 17.87 19.33
C ARG A 58 -19.61 17.42 20.56
N ASP A 59 -19.54 16.11 20.75
CA ASP A 59 -18.93 15.51 21.94
C ASP A 59 -17.43 15.22 21.69
N ILE A 60 -17.07 14.89 20.44
CA ILE A 60 -15.69 14.64 20.00
C ILE A 60 -15.47 15.31 18.63
N GLU A 61 -14.56 16.28 18.57
CA GLU A 61 -14.18 17.02 17.36
C GLU A 61 -13.22 16.20 16.48
N ILE A 62 -13.40 16.24 15.15
CA ILE A 62 -12.47 15.64 14.19
C ILE A 62 -11.60 16.74 13.57
N ARG A 63 -10.28 16.68 13.81
CA ARG A 63 -9.30 17.61 13.24
C ARG A 63 -8.48 16.96 12.14
N PHE A 64 -8.37 17.63 10.99
CA PHE A 64 -7.54 17.19 9.87
C PHE A 64 -6.14 17.81 9.98
N ILE A 65 -5.12 16.96 10.12
CA ILE A 65 -3.71 17.38 10.28
C ILE A 65 -2.88 17.33 8.99
N GLY A 66 -3.54 17.23 7.84
CA GLY A 66 -2.87 17.03 6.55
C GLY A 66 -2.52 15.55 6.27
N VAL A 67 -1.78 15.33 5.19
CA VAL A 67 -1.29 14.02 4.75
C VAL A 67 0.19 13.96 5.08
N ARG A 68 0.68 12.82 5.60
CA ARG A 68 2.11 12.68 5.91
C ARG A 68 2.92 12.50 4.64
N GLN A 69 4.21 12.81 4.73
CA GLN A 69 5.11 12.59 3.61
C GLN A 69 5.13 11.12 3.18
N GLY A 70 4.98 10.87 1.88
CA GLY A 70 4.93 9.54 1.29
C GLY A 70 3.61 8.79 1.49
N GLU A 71 2.61 9.40 2.16
CA GLU A 71 1.32 8.76 2.39
C GLU A 71 0.39 8.95 1.19
N LYS A 72 -0.12 7.83 0.64
CA LYS A 72 -1.10 7.87 -0.45
C LYS A 72 -2.47 8.33 0.06
N MET A 73 -3.17 9.10 -0.78
CA MET A 73 -4.57 9.47 -0.55
C MET A 73 -5.51 8.27 -0.72
N HIS A 74 -5.28 7.50 -1.78
CA HIS A 74 -6.03 6.28 -2.11
C HIS A 74 -5.04 5.15 -2.42
N GLU A 75 -5.34 3.96 -1.91
CA GLU A 75 -4.56 2.76 -2.22
C GLU A 75 -5.00 2.17 -3.56
N GLU A 76 -4.05 1.59 -4.27
CA GLU A 76 -4.26 0.88 -5.53
C GLU A 76 -3.95 -0.59 -5.28
N LEU A 77 -4.80 -1.50 -5.74
CA LEU A 77 -4.56 -2.94 -5.60
C LEU A 77 -3.65 -3.49 -6.70
N THR A 78 -3.53 -2.77 -7.82
CA THR A 78 -2.76 -3.16 -9.01
C THR A 78 -2.15 -1.92 -9.65
N ASN A 79 -1.02 -2.08 -10.30
CA ASN A 79 -0.32 -1.01 -11.01
C ASN A 79 -0.72 -0.94 -12.49
N VAL A 80 -0.38 0.19 -13.13
CA VAL A 80 -0.51 0.34 -14.58
C VAL A 80 0.40 -0.66 -15.30
N GLY A 81 -0.17 -1.39 -16.25
CA GLY A 81 0.53 -2.41 -17.04
C GLY A 81 0.50 -3.80 -16.42
N GLU A 82 -0.21 -4.00 -15.31
CA GLU A 82 -0.49 -5.32 -14.76
C GLU A 82 -1.87 -5.81 -15.23
N ASP A 83 -1.95 -7.07 -15.61
CA ASP A 83 -3.18 -7.74 -15.98
C ASP A 83 -3.72 -8.57 -14.81
N VAL A 84 -5.04 -8.52 -14.64
CA VAL A 84 -5.75 -9.19 -13.54
C VAL A 84 -6.61 -10.31 -14.09
N GLU A 85 -6.37 -11.52 -13.60
CA GLU A 85 -7.10 -12.71 -13.99
C GLU A 85 -7.83 -13.32 -12.79
N ALA A 86 -9.05 -13.79 -13.02
CA ALA A 86 -9.80 -14.49 -11.99
C ALA A 86 -9.16 -15.85 -11.68
N THR A 87 -9.20 -16.24 -10.40
CA THR A 87 -8.88 -17.61 -9.97
C THR A 87 -10.16 -18.39 -9.69
N GLU A 88 -10.03 -19.67 -9.32
CA GLU A 88 -11.17 -20.46 -8.82
C GLU A 88 -11.76 -19.92 -7.51
N ALA A 89 -11.00 -19.09 -6.79
CA ALA A 89 -11.44 -18.44 -5.56
C ALA A 89 -11.90 -17.00 -5.85
N ALA A 90 -13.19 -16.72 -5.61
CA ALA A 90 -13.81 -15.44 -5.98
C ALA A 90 -13.11 -14.19 -5.42
N LYS A 91 -12.46 -14.30 -4.26
CA LYS A 91 -11.76 -13.19 -3.59
C LYS A 91 -10.24 -13.15 -3.83
N ILE A 92 -9.73 -13.97 -4.74
CA ILE A 92 -8.31 -14.06 -5.05
C ILE A 92 -8.16 -13.89 -6.56
N GLN A 93 -7.36 -12.91 -6.96
CA GLN A 93 -7.05 -12.62 -8.34
C GLN A 93 -5.58 -12.85 -8.58
N ARG A 94 -5.23 -13.38 -9.75
CA ARG A 94 -3.84 -13.50 -10.19
C ARG A 94 -3.46 -12.22 -10.91
N VAL A 95 -2.32 -11.65 -10.53
CA VAL A 95 -1.73 -10.49 -11.18
C VAL A 95 -0.55 -10.97 -12.02
N THR A 96 -0.51 -10.54 -13.27
CA THR A 96 0.62 -10.78 -14.15
C THR A 96 1.20 -9.44 -14.60
N SER A 97 2.52 -9.35 -14.56
CA SER A 97 3.26 -8.16 -14.97
C SER A 97 4.25 -8.56 -16.07
N PRO A 98 4.53 -7.68 -17.03
CA PRO A 98 5.59 -7.91 -17.99
C PRO A 98 6.91 -8.20 -17.27
N PRO A 99 7.74 -9.13 -17.77
CA PRO A 99 9.03 -9.38 -17.17
C PRO A 99 9.88 -8.10 -17.20
N PRO A 100 10.71 -7.85 -16.17
CA PRO A 100 11.60 -6.71 -16.18
C PRO A 100 12.54 -6.77 -17.38
N GLU A 101 12.74 -5.64 -18.03
CA GLU A 101 13.67 -5.51 -19.16
C GLU A 101 15.13 -5.52 -18.66
N GLY A 102 16.00 -6.23 -19.37
CA GLY A 102 17.44 -6.23 -19.13
C GLY A 102 17.94 -7.37 -18.23
N GLU A 103 19.21 -7.27 -17.83
CA GLU A 103 19.84 -8.24 -16.94
C GLU A 103 19.52 -7.95 -15.48
N TRP A 104 19.61 -8.98 -14.64
CA TRP A 104 19.42 -8.86 -13.19
C TRP A 104 20.40 -7.83 -12.60
N PRO A 105 19.92 -6.75 -11.95
CA PRO A 105 20.77 -5.65 -11.48
C PRO A 105 21.42 -5.98 -10.13
N GLY A 106 22.12 -7.12 -10.05
CA GLY A 106 22.68 -7.65 -8.81
C GLY A 106 23.65 -6.72 -8.10
N GLU A 107 24.47 -5.97 -8.86
CA GLU A 107 25.39 -4.98 -8.31
C GLU A 107 24.66 -3.84 -7.61
N LYS A 108 23.58 -3.31 -8.21
CA LYS A 108 22.76 -2.26 -7.59
C LYS A 108 22.08 -2.74 -6.31
N PHE A 109 21.62 -3.99 -6.27
CA PHE A 109 21.10 -4.59 -5.03
C PHE A 109 22.16 -4.74 -3.94
N ALA A 110 23.41 -5.06 -4.30
CA ALA A 110 24.51 -5.11 -3.34
C ALA A 110 24.83 -3.71 -2.80
N GLN A 111 24.87 -2.69 -3.65
CA GLN A 111 25.04 -1.29 -3.27
C GLN A 111 23.89 -0.82 -2.36
N MET A 112 22.64 -1.15 -2.71
CA MET A 112 21.46 -0.80 -1.91
C MET A 112 21.52 -1.41 -0.51
N ARG A 113 21.90 -2.69 -0.43
CA ARG A 113 22.11 -3.37 0.86
C ARG A 113 23.16 -2.65 1.70
N GLN A 114 24.27 -2.24 1.10
CA GLN A 114 25.33 -1.52 1.81
C GLN A 114 24.82 -0.17 2.32
N ALA A 115 24.15 0.62 1.47
CA ALA A 115 23.57 1.91 1.85
C ALA A 115 22.57 1.79 3.01
N CYS A 116 21.63 0.84 2.93
CA CYS A 116 20.69 0.58 4.04
C CYS A 116 21.39 0.15 5.33
N THR A 117 22.45 -0.67 5.23
CA THR A 117 23.23 -1.11 6.41
C THR A 117 23.96 0.04 7.08
N GLN A 118 24.37 1.04 6.30
CA GLN A 118 25.07 2.24 6.78
C GLN A 118 24.11 3.37 7.18
N ALA A 119 22.79 3.14 7.11
CA ALA A 119 21.75 4.15 7.30
C ALA A 119 21.93 5.39 6.41
N ASP A 120 22.43 5.18 5.18
CA ASP A 120 22.52 6.21 4.16
C ASP A 120 21.20 6.29 3.38
N ASP A 121 20.26 7.07 3.92
CA ASP A 121 18.92 7.26 3.35
C ASP A 121 18.97 7.87 1.95
N GLN A 122 19.91 8.79 1.71
CA GLN A 122 20.05 9.47 0.42
C GLN A 122 20.42 8.45 -0.66
N SER A 123 21.49 7.69 -0.45
CA SER A 123 21.91 6.64 -1.40
C SER A 123 20.84 5.55 -1.55
N SER A 124 20.14 5.21 -0.46
CA SER A 124 19.06 4.22 -0.49
C SER A 124 17.90 4.66 -1.39
N LEU A 125 17.45 5.92 -1.27
CA LEU A 125 16.38 6.46 -2.09
C LEU A 125 16.78 6.60 -3.57
N GLU A 126 18.02 7.02 -3.83
CA GLU A 126 18.55 7.13 -5.20
C GLU A 126 18.61 5.76 -5.90
N LEU A 127 19.11 4.73 -5.20
CA LEU A 127 19.18 3.37 -5.73
C LEU A 127 17.78 2.76 -5.91
N LEU A 128 16.85 3.03 -5.00
CA LEU A 128 15.46 2.61 -5.11
C LEU A 128 14.80 3.21 -6.36
N ALA A 129 14.96 4.52 -6.58
CA ALA A 129 14.42 5.20 -7.76
C ALA A 129 15.01 4.67 -9.08
N GLN A 130 16.26 4.20 -9.07
CA GLN A 130 16.85 3.56 -10.25
C GLN A 130 16.36 2.13 -10.49
N LEU A 131 16.01 1.39 -9.43
CA LEU A 131 15.58 -0.01 -9.51
C LEU A 131 14.08 -0.14 -9.80
N VAL A 132 13.27 0.79 -9.31
CA VAL A 132 11.81 0.76 -9.43
C VAL A 132 11.33 1.93 -10.26
N LYS A 133 11.10 1.71 -11.57
CA LYS A 133 10.74 2.76 -12.55
C LYS A 133 9.55 3.63 -12.12
N ASN A 134 8.57 3.04 -11.41
CA ASN A 134 7.35 3.71 -10.98
C ASN A 134 7.45 4.27 -9.55
N PHE A 135 8.63 4.27 -8.94
CA PHE A 135 8.85 4.89 -7.64
C PHE A 135 8.94 6.40 -7.81
N HIS A 136 7.95 7.11 -7.27
CA HIS A 136 7.95 8.56 -7.19
C HIS A 136 8.20 8.98 -5.75
N PRO A 137 9.44 9.38 -5.39
CA PRO A 137 9.71 9.91 -4.07
C PRO A 137 8.92 11.21 -3.90
N GLN A 138 7.88 11.18 -3.07
CA GLN A 138 7.18 12.39 -2.64
C GLN A 138 8.04 13.10 -1.57
N HIS A 139 9.15 13.70 -2.01
CA HIS A 139 10.02 14.54 -1.19
C HIS A 139 9.83 16.02 -1.55
N GLU A 140 8.81 16.66 -0.97
CA GLU A 140 8.87 18.10 -0.66
C GLU A 140 8.30 18.32 0.74
N GLY A 141 9.17 18.21 1.74
CA GLY A 141 8.88 18.65 3.09
C GLY A 141 8.84 20.16 3.15
N ARG A 142 7.63 20.73 3.25
CA ARG A 142 7.45 22.04 3.88
C ARG A 142 6.84 21.81 5.26
N LEU A 143 7.71 21.62 6.26
CA LEU A 143 7.37 21.95 7.64
C LEU A 143 7.27 23.49 7.72
N SER A 144 6.18 24.06 7.21
CA SER A 144 5.80 25.43 7.55
C SER A 144 4.87 25.38 8.75
N GLN A 145 5.46 25.70 9.91
CA GLN A 145 4.84 26.32 11.08
C GLN A 145 3.83 25.48 11.87
N ILE A 146 4.32 24.91 12.97
CA ILE A 146 3.67 25.04 14.29
C ILE A 146 4.68 25.75 15.19
#